data_AF-A0A520ICQ4-F1
#
_entry.id   AF-A0A520ICQ4-F1
#
_cell.length_a   1.000
_cell.length_b   1.000
_cell.length_c   1.000
_cell.angle_alpha   90.00
_cell.angle_beta   90.00
_cell.angle_gamma   90.00
#
_symmetry.space_group_name_H-M   'P 1'
#
loop_
_entity.id
_entity.type
_entity.pdbx_description
1 polymer ?
#
loop_
_entity_poly.entity_id
_entity_poly.type
_entity_poly.pdbx_seq_one_letter_code
_entity_poly.pdbx_strand_id
1 'polypeptide(L)'
;FNAGDTIISRKAVDAAKELSWNKGDLEFDDVSLADAKSRLEDQFGYKISVDDPELNKATFTYSMRAKESPESFIKSICDFIGASYTINHKNNTISIQPLNH
;
A
#
# COMPACT_ATOMS: atom_id res chain seq x y z
N PHE A 1 -0.85 27.06 30.31
CA PHE A 1 -0.10 27.33 29.07
C PHE A 1 0.57 26.05 28.61
N ASN A 2 0.14 25.61 27.42
CA ASN A 2 0.64 24.59 26.46
C ASN A 2 1.85 23.73 26.82
N ALA A 3 1.76 22.42 26.52
CA ALA A 3 2.53 21.84 25.41
C ALA A 3 2.05 20.41 25.06
N GLY A 4 1.54 20.26 23.84
CA GLY A 4 1.81 19.09 23.01
C GLY A 4 1.04 17.81 23.30
N ASP A 5 -0.29 17.86 23.24
CA ASP A 5 -1.08 16.66 22.92
C ASP A 5 -0.65 16.20 21.51
N THR A 6 0.27 15.25 21.48
CA THR A 6 0.69 14.61 20.25
C THR A 6 -0.49 13.75 19.86
N ILE A 7 -1.35 14.27 18.99
CA ILE A 7 -2.40 13.51 18.31
C ILE A 7 -1.67 12.47 17.46
N ILE A 8 -1.27 11.37 18.10
CA ILE A 8 -0.97 10.13 17.41
C ILE A 8 -2.34 9.70 16.91
N SER A 9 -2.67 10.12 15.69
CA SER A 9 -3.71 9.50 14.89
C SER A 9 -3.24 8.07 14.63
N ARG A 10 -3.32 7.22 15.66
CA ARG A 10 -3.48 5.79 15.51
C ARG A 10 -4.84 5.68 14.83
N LYS A 11 -4.83 5.85 13.49
CA LYS A 11 -5.90 5.33 12.63
C LYS A 11 -6.09 3.94 13.20
N ALA A 12 -7.25 3.70 13.80
CA ALA A 12 -7.70 2.38 14.12
C ALA A 12 -7.71 1.68 12.76
N VAL A 13 -6.59 1.05 12.41
CA VAL A 13 -6.56 0.11 11.31
C VAL A 13 -7.52 -0.95 11.78
N ASP A 14 -8.74 -0.90 11.25
CA ASP A 14 -9.83 -1.77 11.64
C ASP A 14 -9.30 -3.20 11.65
N ALA A 15 -9.07 -3.76 12.84
CA ALA A 15 -8.60 -5.14 13.00
C ALA A 15 -9.59 -6.15 12.36
N ALA A 16 -10.82 -5.70 12.08
CA ALA A 16 -11.79 -6.43 11.28
C ALA A 16 -11.36 -6.63 9.80
N LYS A 17 -10.58 -5.70 9.21
CA LYS A 17 -9.97 -5.85 7.88
C LYS A 17 -8.73 -6.74 7.87
N GLU A 18 -8.07 -6.91 9.01
CA GLU A 18 -6.98 -7.88 9.16
C GLU A 18 -7.48 -9.35 9.07
N LEU A 19 -8.79 -9.60 9.07
CA LEU A 19 -9.37 -10.92 8.87
C LEU A 19 -9.63 -11.31 7.40
N SER A 20 -9.66 -10.37 6.46
CA SER A 20 -9.94 -10.68 5.04
C SER A 20 -8.84 -11.56 4.40
N TRP A 21 -7.62 -11.45 4.91
CA TRP A 21 -6.43 -12.21 4.51
C TRP A 21 -6.61 -13.74 4.63
N ASN A 22 -7.41 -14.21 5.61
CA ASN A 22 -7.57 -15.65 5.86
C ASN A 22 -8.46 -16.36 4.82
N LYS A 23 -9.24 -15.60 4.04
CA LYS A 23 -10.17 -16.16 3.03
C LYS A 23 -9.64 -16.14 1.60
N GLY A 24 -8.42 -15.63 1.37
CA GLY A 24 -7.83 -15.54 0.04
C GLY A 24 -8.36 -14.38 -0.80
N ASP A 25 -8.98 -13.37 -0.20
CA ASP A 25 -9.30 -12.12 -0.87
C ASP A 25 -8.77 -10.96 -0.01
N LEU A 26 -7.96 -10.14 -0.65
CA LEU A 26 -7.25 -8.99 -0.11
C LEU A 26 -8.12 -7.76 -0.31
N GLU A 27 -8.74 -7.28 0.75
CA GLU A 27 -9.54 -6.06 0.69
C GLU A 27 -8.83 -4.91 1.39
N PHE A 28 -8.51 -3.91 0.60
CA PHE A 28 -8.00 -2.61 1.00
C PHE A 28 -9.16 -1.64 0.89
N ASP A 29 -9.51 -0.96 1.98
CA ASP A 29 -10.51 0.10 1.94
C ASP A 29 -10.02 1.28 2.78
N ASP A 30 -9.95 2.46 2.15
CA ASP A 30 -9.32 3.68 2.66
C ASP A 30 -7.97 3.45 3.37
N VAL A 31 -7.12 2.59 2.81
CA VAL A 31 -5.77 2.36 3.34
C VAL A 31 -4.78 3.27 2.63
N SER A 32 -3.78 3.75 3.37
CA SER A 32 -2.67 4.48 2.76
C SER A 32 -1.70 3.54 2.08
N LEU A 33 -1.01 4.00 1.03
CA LEU A 33 0.05 3.24 0.37
C LEU A 33 1.16 2.83 1.35
N ALA A 34 1.47 3.68 2.33
CA ALA A 34 2.43 3.38 3.39
C ALA A 34 2.01 2.20 4.28
N ASP A 35 0.71 1.99 4.50
CA ASP A 35 0.18 0.88 5.30
C ASP A 35 0.07 -0.38 4.45
N ALA A 36 -0.45 -0.24 3.24
CA ALA A 36 -0.56 -1.33 2.29
C ALA A 36 0.80 -1.93 1.93
N LYS A 37 1.87 -1.11 1.83
CA LYS A 37 3.22 -1.60 1.49
C LYS A 37 3.65 -2.71 2.45
N SER A 38 3.57 -2.51 3.75
CA SER A 38 4.08 -3.46 4.75
C SER A 38 3.34 -4.79 4.65
N ARG A 39 2.03 -4.74 4.36
CA ARG A 39 1.21 -5.95 4.20
C ARG A 39 1.49 -6.69 2.90
N LEU A 40 1.77 -5.96 1.82
CA LEU A 40 2.14 -6.55 0.53
C LEU A 40 3.54 -7.15 0.59
N GLU A 41 4.45 -6.50 1.30
CA GLU A 41 5.81 -7.00 1.52
C GLU A 41 5.79 -8.32 2.30
N ASP A 42 5.00 -8.39 3.37
CA ASP A 42 4.82 -9.60 4.17
C ASP A 42 4.19 -10.76 3.37
N GLN A 43 3.15 -10.46 2.60
CA GLN A 43 2.38 -11.50 1.90
C GLN A 43 3.06 -12.02 0.63
N PHE A 44 3.65 -11.13 -0.18
CA PHE A 44 4.23 -11.51 -1.48
C PHE A 44 5.75 -11.65 -1.42
N GLY A 45 6.41 -11.26 -0.33
CA GLY A 45 7.87 -11.29 -0.19
C GLY A 45 8.59 -10.29 -1.10
N TYR A 46 7.88 -9.29 -1.63
CA TYR A 46 8.49 -8.17 -2.34
C TYR A 46 8.88 -7.07 -1.35
N LYS A 47 9.79 -6.19 -1.74
CA LYS A 47 10.13 -4.98 -1.00
C LYS A 47 9.55 -3.78 -1.73
N ILE A 48 8.72 -2.96 -1.10
CA ILE A 48 8.06 -1.84 -1.77
C ILE A 48 8.69 -0.53 -1.29
N SER A 49 9.31 0.18 -2.23
CA SER A 49 9.93 1.48 -1.97
C SER A 49 9.10 2.58 -2.63
N VAL A 50 8.61 3.51 -1.82
CA VAL A 50 7.88 4.70 -2.26
C VAL A 50 8.68 5.90 -1.79
N ASP A 51 9.34 6.59 -2.72
CA ASP A 51 10.22 7.72 -2.39
C ASP A 51 9.44 9.02 -2.15
N ASP A 52 8.18 9.07 -2.61
CA ASP A 52 7.36 10.26 -2.57
C ASP A 52 6.43 10.31 -1.32
N PRO A 53 6.49 11.38 -0.50
CA PRO A 53 5.68 11.50 0.71
C PRO A 53 4.19 11.78 0.44
N GLU A 54 3.83 12.33 -0.72
CA GLU A 54 2.43 12.54 -1.11
C GLU A 54 1.79 11.21 -1.50
N LEU A 55 2.51 10.37 -2.25
CA LEU A 55 2.07 9.01 -2.56
C LEU A 55 1.92 8.14 -1.29
N ASN A 56 2.80 8.30 -0.30
CA ASN A 56 2.66 7.59 0.99
C ASN A 56 1.38 7.98 1.76
N LYS A 57 0.85 9.19 1.53
CA LYS A 57 -0.40 9.69 2.14
C LYS A 57 -1.64 9.35 1.31
N ALA A 58 -1.48 9.01 0.04
CA ALA A 58 -2.59 8.64 -0.83
C ALA A 58 -3.33 7.42 -0.26
N THR A 59 -4.64 7.55 -0.11
CA THR A 59 -5.51 6.45 0.28
C THR A 59 -6.19 5.85 -0.93
N PHE A 60 -6.39 4.53 -0.91
CA PHE A 60 -7.10 3.81 -1.97
C PHE A 60 -7.93 2.68 -1.40
N THR A 61 -8.94 2.30 -2.18
CA THR A 61 -9.77 1.13 -1.95
C THR A 61 -9.53 0.16 -3.12
N TYR A 62 -9.07 -1.05 -2.83
CA TYR A 62 -8.78 -2.09 -3.83
C TYR A 62 -9.15 -3.47 -3.29
N SER A 63 -9.83 -4.28 -4.08
CA SER A 63 -10.10 -5.68 -3.77
C SER A 63 -9.30 -6.58 -4.71
N MET A 64 -8.27 -7.21 -4.17
CA MET A 64 -7.42 -8.16 -4.86
C MET A 64 -7.90 -9.58 -4.54
N ARG A 65 -8.03 -10.44 -5.54
CA ARG A 65 -8.27 -11.87 -5.30
C ARG A 65 -6.94 -12.59 -5.11
N ALA A 66 -6.87 -13.68 -4.33
CA ALA A 66 -5.62 -14.44 -4.10
C ALA A 66 -4.95 -14.97 -5.37
N LYS A 67 -5.69 -15.08 -6.48
CA LYS A 67 -5.14 -15.49 -7.77
C LYS A 67 -4.48 -14.36 -8.56
N GLU A 68 -4.60 -13.11 -8.11
CA GLU A 68 -3.95 -11.98 -8.76
C GLU A 68 -2.47 -11.90 -8.36
N SER A 69 -1.65 -11.42 -9.30
CA SER A 69 -0.23 -11.17 -9.04
C SER A 69 -0.03 -9.79 -8.41
N PRO A 70 1.00 -9.60 -7.56
CA PRO A 70 1.30 -8.29 -6.97
C PRO A 70 1.56 -7.22 -8.05
N GLU A 71 2.06 -7.62 -9.22
CA GLU A 71 2.27 -6.72 -10.35
C GLU A 71 0.96 -6.11 -10.89
N SER A 72 -0.11 -6.92 -10.97
CA SER A 72 -1.45 -6.48 -11.40
C SER A 72 -2.03 -5.46 -10.40
N PHE A 73 -1.87 -5.78 -9.12
CA PHE A 73 -2.28 -4.91 -8.03
C PHE A 73 -1.56 -3.56 -8.05
N ILE A 74 -0.21 -3.57 -8.08
CA ILE A 74 0.59 -2.36 -8.10
C ILE A 74 0.28 -1.54 -9.34
N LYS A 75 0.12 -2.18 -10.50
CA LYS A 75 -0.29 -1.51 -11.74
C LYS A 75 -1.61 -0.77 -11.57
N SER A 76 -2.64 -1.43 -11.06
CA SER A 76 -3.97 -0.82 -10.87
C SER A 76 -3.94 0.36 -9.92
N ILE A 77 -3.18 0.27 -8.82
CA ILE A 77 -3.04 1.38 -7.87
C ILE A 77 -2.25 2.52 -8.50
N CYS A 78 -1.16 2.22 -9.19
CA CYS A 78 -0.35 3.22 -9.87
C CYS A 78 -1.17 3.96 -10.92
N ASP A 79 -2.01 3.26 -11.69
CA ASP A 79 -2.95 3.88 -12.63
C ASP A 79 -3.97 4.78 -11.90
N PHE A 80 -4.50 4.33 -10.77
CA PHE A 80 -5.47 5.07 -9.97
C PHE A 80 -4.90 6.36 -9.33
N ILE A 81 -3.69 6.30 -8.76
CA ILE A 81 -3.06 7.43 -8.06
C ILE A 81 -2.21 8.30 -8.98
N GLY A 82 -2.10 7.98 -10.27
CA GLY A 82 -1.21 8.69 -11.19
C GLY A 82 0.26 8.51 -10.82
N ALA A 83 0.68 7.27 -10.57
CA ALA A 83 2.06 6.88 -10.32
C ALA A 83 2.55 5.88 -11.38
N SER A 84 3.86 5.77 -11.51
CA SER A 84 4.57 4.71 -12.20
C SER A 84 5.23 3.77 -11.19
N TYR A 85 5.42 2.52 -11.60
CA TYR A 85 6.13 1.52 -10.82
C TYR A 85 7.23 0.86 -11.67
N THR A 86 8.30 0.47 -11.00
CA THR A 86 9.40 -0.31 -11.56
C THR A 86 9.59 -1.56 -10.72
N ILE A 87 9.53 -2.74 -11.35
CA ILE A 87 9.74 -4.02 -10.67
C ILE A 87 11.15 -4.50 -10.95
N ASN A 88 11.91 -4.72 -9.88
CA ASN A 88 13.23 -5.30 -9.92
C ASN A 88 13.16 -6.74 -9.43
N HIS A 89 13.10 -7.67 -10.38
CA HIS A 89 13.05 -9.11 -10.09
C HIS A 89 14.36 -9.68 -9.53
N LYS A 90 15.48 -8.93 -9.55
CA LYS A 90 16.75 -9.41 -8.97
C LYS A 90 16.76 -9.37 -7.45
N ASN A 91 16.08 -8.39 -6.86
CA ASN A 91 16.00 -8.15 -5.42
C ASN A 91 14.55 -8.13 -4.92
N ASN A 92 13.62 -8.62 -5.74
CA ASN A 92 12.16 -8.57 -5.52
C ASN A 92 11.70 -7.20 -5.02
N THR A 93 12.25 -6.10 -5.55
CA THR A 93 11.92 -4.75 -5.09
C THR A 93 11.01 -4.04 -6.10
N ILE A 94 9.92 -3.46 -5.63
CA ILE A 94 8.98 -2.64 -6.41
C ILE A 94 9.20 -1.20 -5.99
N SER A 95 9.60 -0.34 -6.93
CA SER A 95 9.78 1.09 -6.70
C SER A 95 8.61 1.84 -7.31
N ILE A 96 7.87 2.62 -6.51
CA ILE A 96 6.73 3.43 -6.95
C ILE A 96 7.14 4.91 -6.92
N GLN A 97 6.86 5.61 -8.00
CA GLN A 97 7.23 7.01 -8.22
C GLN A 97 6.07 7.74 -8.91
N PRO A 98 5.82 9.03 -8.66
CA PRO A 98 4.74 9.76 -9.33
C PRO A 98 4.97 9.86 -10.85
N LEU A 99 3.89 9.88 -11.66
CA LEU A 99 3.96 9.86 -13.14
C LEU A 99 4.46 11.18 -13.78
N ASN A 100 4.59 12.28 -13.04
CA ASN A 100 5.06 13.60 -13.50
C ASN A 100 5.80 14.31 -12.36
N HIS A 101 7.02 14.86 -12.52
CA HIS A 101 7.54 15.98 -13.34
C HIS A 101 7.46 17.34 -12.64
#